data_AF-A0A269PD54-F1
#
_entry.id   AF-A0A269PD54-F1
#
_cell.length_a   1.000
_cell.length_b   1.000
_cell.length_c   1.000
_cell.angle_alpha   90.00
_cell.angle_beta   90.00
_cell.angle_gamma   90.00
#
_symmetry.space_group_name_H-M   'P 1'
#
loop_
_entity.id
_entity.type
_entity.pdbx_description
1 polymer ?
#
loop_
_entity_poly.entity_id
_entity_poly.type
_entity_poly.pdbx_seq_one_letter_code
_entity_poly.pdbx_strand_id
1 'polypeptide(L)'
;MNLRESKKQATREVISDAAAHILLHQGSEKLTVARVAAAAEVSPRTFHNYFADLDAALLVFVERTFAEISEDIRRLPPELGLTEAFEQICVDALTGDGVKLHSASPLLLISDRLELIRGSACPNDDRERILDPVVSALQERAPRLGPFEVLVLLSAYGSAAGVAFKRHLRTPSDDSQALLHKAFAAVRASR
;
A
#
# COMPACT_ATOMS: atom_id res chain seq x y z
N MET A 1 12.19 -25.47 -2.03
CA MET A 1 12.43 -24.14 -2.60
C MET A 1 13.91 -23.96 -2.89
N ASN A 2 14.26 -23.47 -4.08
CA ASN A 2 15.65 -23.36 -4.55
C ASN A 2 16.30 -22.08 -3.99
N LEU A 3 17.52 -22.17 -3.42
CA LEU A 3 18.29 -21.03 -2.90
C LEU A 3 18.45 -19.91 -3.96
N ARG A 4 18.49 -20.28 -5.24
CA ARG A 4 18.56 -19.33 -6.36
C ARG A 4 17.27 -18.51 -6.53
N GLU A 5 16.11 -19.12 -6.33
CA GLU A 5 14.81 -18.44 -6.42
C GLU A 5 14.62 -17.50 -5.23
N SER A 6 15.00 -17.94 -4.03
CA SER A 6 14.96 -17.11 -2.82
C SER A 6 15.85 -15.87 -2.94
N LYS A 7 17.11 -16.02 -3.42
CA LYS A 7 18.00 -14.88 -3.66
C LYS A 7 17.46 -13.91 -4.72
N LYS A 8 16.84 -14.45 -5.77
CA LYS A 8 16.22 -13.65 -6.83
C LYS A 8 15.06 -12.83 -6.26
N GLN A 9 14.20 -13.44 -5.45
CA GLN A 9 13.07 -12.76 -4.82
C GLN A 9 13.53 -11.70 -3.84
N ALA A 10 14.48 -12.01 -2.95
CA ALA A 10 15.04 -11.03 -2.00
C ALA A 10 15.65 -9.81 -2.71
N THR A 11 16.34 -10.00 -3.84
CA THR A 11 16.88 -8.87 -4.62
C THR A 11 15.76 -8.01 -5.21
N ARG A 12 14.70 -8.64 -5.72
CA ARG A 12 13.53 -7.94 -6.26
C ARG A 12 12.85 -7.08 -5.19
N GLU A 13 12.76 -7.60 -3.97
CA GLU A 13 12.19 -6.93 -2.79
C GLU A 13 13.01 -5.71 -2.35
N VAL A 14 14.34 -5.86 -2.23
CA VAL A 14 15.22 -4.74 -1.84
C VAL A 14 15.13 -3.59 -2.85
N ILE A 15 15.07 -3.90 -4.16
CA ILE A 15 14.93 -2.88 -5.20
C ILE A 15 13.55 -2.19 -5.12
N SER A 16 12.47 -2.94 -4.90
CA SER A 16 11.12 -2.35 -4.75
C SER A 16 11.03 -1.41 -3.55
N ASP A 17 11.66 -1.80 -2.44
CA ASP A 17 11.63 -1.05 -1.19
C ASP A 17 12.46 0.23 -1.30
N ALA A 18 13.61 0.16 -1.98
CA ALA A 18 14.43 1.33 -2.30
C ALA A 18 13.67 2.34 -3.19
N ALA A 19 12.91 1.86 -4.19
CA ALA A 19 12.08 2.71 -5.04
C ALA A 19 10.98 3.42 -4.23
N ALA A 20 10.24 2.66 -3.41
CA ALA A 20 9.20 3.21 -2.55
C ALA A 20 9.76 4.23 -1.54
N HIS A 21 10.88 3.92 -0.90
CA HIS A 21 11.53 4.80 0.06
C HIS A 21 11.97 6.14 -0.57
N ILE A 22 12.62 6.11 -1.75
CA ILE A 22 13.00 7.34 -2.45
C ILE A 22 11.76 8.15 -2.83
N LEU A 23 10.71 7.50 -3.33
CA LEU A 23 9.48 8.19 -3.71
C LEU A 23 8.82 8.87 -2.50
N LEU A 24 8.68 8.16 -1.38
CA LEU A 24 8.01 8.64 -0.17
C LEU A 24 8.78 9.78 0.52
N HIS A 25 10.10 9.66 0.63
CA HIS A 25 10.89 10.58 1.45
C HIS A 25 11.57 11.70 0.65
N GLN A 26 11.76 11.51 -0.67
CA GLN A 26 12.53 12.44 -1.50
C GLN A 26 11.72 12.98 -2.68
N GLY A 27 10.53 12.42 -2.92
CA GLY A 27 9.63 12.84 -3.98
C GLY A 27 9.99 12.28 -5.36
N SER A 28 9.07 12.48 -6.30
CA SER A 28 9.15 11.82 -7.61
C SER A 28 10.27 12.36 -8.53
N GLU A 29 10.64 13.63 -8.39
CA GLU A 29 11.79 14.27 -9.07
C GLU A 29 13.10 13.52 -8.79
N LYS A 30 13.16 12.85 -7.64
CA LYS A 30 14.33 12.20 -7.09
C LYS A 30 14.34 10.70 -7.38
N LEU A 31 13.25 10.13 -7.90
CA LEU A 31 13.11 8.72 -8.23
C LEU A 31 13.71 8.42 -9.62
N THR A 32 14.92 7.87 -9.64
CA THR A 32 15.60 7.46 -10.89
C THR A 32 16.20 6.06 -10.73
N VAL A 33 16.33 5.32 -11.85
CA VAL A 33 16.94 3.97 -11.85
C VAL A 33 18.33 3.98 -11.21
N ALA A 34 19.15 4.98 -11.51
CA ALA A 34 20.50 5.09 -10.94
C ALA A 34 20.48 5.21 -9.41
N ARG A 35 19.54 5.99 -8.86
CA ARG A 35 19.43 6.20 -7.41
C ARG A 35 18.80 5.02 -6.69
N VAL A 36 17.80 4.39 -7.30
CA VAL A 36 17.22 3.14 -6.78
C VAL A 36 18.26 2.04 -6.78
N ALA A 37 19.00 1.86 -7.88
CA ALA A 37 20.07 0.86 -7.97
C ALA A 37 21.15 1.10 -6.90
N ALA A 38 21.59 2.35 -6.72
CA ALA A 38 22.54 2.71 -5.68
C ALA A 38 22.01 2.43 -4.26
N ALA A 39 20.75 2.79 -3.97
CA ALA A 39 20.12 2.54 -2.68
C ALA A 39 19.88 1.06 -2.39
N ALA A 40 19.69 0.25 -3.44
CA ALA A 40 19.55 -1.21 -3.34
C ALA A 40 20.88 -1.97 -3.42
N GLU A 41 22.02 -1.26 -3.45
CA GLU A 41 23.38 -1.83 -3.59
C GLU A 41 23.54 -2.73 -4.83
N VAL A 42 22.92 -2.34 -5.95
CA VAL A 42 23.01 -3.04 -7.23
C VAL A 42 23.44 -2.11 -8.37
N SER A 43 23.88 -2.69 -9.50
CA SER A 43 24.15 -1.90 -10.71
C SER A 43 22.84 -1.54 -11.45
N PRO A 44 22.80 -0.46 -12.26
CA PRO A 44 21.67 -0.17 -13.14
C PRO A 44 21.34 -1.33 -14.11
N ARG A 45 22.37 -2.05 -14.58
CA ARG A 45 22.17 -3.27 -15.36
C ARG A 45 21.44 -4.35 -14.56
N THR A 46 21.81 -4.52 -13.29
CA THR A 46 21.13 -5.46 -12.38
C THR A 46 19.68 -5.05 -12.19
N PHE A 47 19.38 -3.76 -11.96
CA PHE A 47 18.00 -3.27 -11.88
C PHE A 47 17.18 -3.71 -13.10
N HIS A 48 17.69 -3.48 -14.32
CA HIS A 48 17.00 -3.85 -15.56
C HIS A 48 16.87 -5.37 -15.79
N ASN A 49 17.66 -6.20 -15.09
CA ASN A 49 17.46 -7.66 -15.11
C ASN A 49 16.23 -8.09 -14.29
N TYR A 50 15.73 -7.24 -13.38
CA TYR A 50 14.58 -7.53 -12.52
C TYR A 50 13.33 -6.74 -12.94
N PHE A 51 13.49 -5.52 -13.44
CA PHE A 51 12.38 -4.60 -13.72
C PHE A 51 12.54 -3.91 -15.07
N ALA A 52 11.43 -3.76 -15.79
CA ALA A 52 11.39 -2.97 -17.01
C ALA A 52 11.64 -1.48 -16.72
N ASP A 53 10.99 -0.97 -15.67
CA ASP A 53 11.01 0.43 -15.27
C ASP A 53 10.79 0.57 -13.75
N LEU A 54 10.74 1.81 -13.27
CA LEU A 54 10.49 2.14 -11.87
C LEU A 54 9.06 1.81 -11.44
N ASP A 55 8.10 1.84 -12.36
CA ASP A 55 6.69 1.60 -12.07
C ASP A 55 6.46 0.11 -11.78
N ALA A 56 7.11 -0.78 -12.53
CA ALA A 56 7.15 -2.21 -12.25
C ALA A 56 7.78 -2.49 -10.87
N ALA A 57 8.78 -1.72 -10.45
CA ALA A 57 9.37 -1.84 -9.10
C ALA A 57 8.39 -1.38 -8.00
N LEU A 58 7.70 -0.26 -8.22
CA LEU A 58 6.68 0.24 -7.29
C LEU A 58 5.47 -0.71 -7.23
N LEU A 59 5.10 -1.37 -8.32
CA LEU A 59 4.00 -2.33 -8.34
C LEU A 59 4.28 -3.54 -7.43
N VAL A 60 5.53 -4.02 -7.40
CA VAL A 60 5.94 -5.08 -6.47
C VAL A 60 5.84 -4.64 -5.02
N PHE A 61 6.25 -3.41 -4.74
CA PHE A 61 6.09 -2.83 -3.42
C PHE A 61 4.60 -2.79 -3.00
N VAL A 62 3.71 -2.37 -3.91
CA VAL A 62 2.25 -2.33 -3.68
C VAL A 62 1.69 -3.72 -3.42
N GLU A 63 2.03 -4.70 -4.26
CA GLU A 63 1.61 -6.09 -4.13
C GLU A 63 1.98 -6.66 -2.76
N ARG A 64 3.24 -6.50 -2.35
CA ARG A 64 3.72 -6.94 -1.04
C ARG A 64 3.01 -6.23 0.10
N THR A 65 2.75 -4.94 -0.05
CA THR A 65 2.07 -4.16 0.98
C THR A 65 0.63 -4.60 1.17
N PHE A 66 -0.11 -4.90 0.09
CA PHE A 66 -1.45 -5.49 0.21
C PHE A 66 -1.44 -6.89 0.83
N ALA A 67 -0.44 -7.71 0.51
CA ALA A 67 -0.27 -9.01 1.15
C ALA A 67 -0.03 -8.86 2.66
N GLU A 68 0.84 -7.94 3.09
CA GLU A 68 1.08 -7.67 4.51
C GLU A 68 -0.15 -7.09 5.23
N ILE A 69 -0.86 -6.16 4.60
CA ILE A 69 -2.12 -5.63 5.15
C ILE A 69 -3.15 -6.76 5.30
N SER A 70 -3.21 -7.72 4.37
CA SER A 70 -4.13 -8.85 4.49
C SER A 70 -3.83 -9.70 5.72
N GLU A 71 -2.54 -9.92 6.02
CA GLU A 71 -2.11 -10.63 7.24
C GLU A 71 -2.42 -9.82 8.50
N ASP A 72 -2.20 -8.50 8.48
CA ASP A 72 -2.55 -7.62 9.59
C ASP A 72 -4.07 -7.63 9.84
N ILE A 73 -4.89 -7.61 8.78
CA ILE A 73 -6.35 -7.77 8.87
C ILE A 73 -6.70 -9.11 9.49
N ARG A 74 -6.04 -10.22 9.13
CA ARG A 74 -6.33 -11.54 9.74
C ARG A 74 -5.95 -11.61 11.22
N ARG A 75 -4.95 -10.84 11.67
CA ARG A 75 -4.51 -10.79 13.07
C ARG A 75 -5.39 -9.97 13.99
N LEU A 76 -6.19 -9.04 13.44
CA LEU A 76 -7.12 -8.25 14.25
C LEU A 76 -8.13 -9.15 14.99
N PRO A 77 -8.67 -8.73 16.14
CA PRO A 77 -9.72 -9.48 16.84
C PRO A 77 -10.91 -9.79 15.91
N PRO A 78 -11.44 -11.02 15.90
CA PRO A 78 -12.53 -11.41 15.00
C PRO A 78 -13.85 -10.72 15.33
N GLU A 79 -13.99 -10.14 16.53
CA GLU A 79 -15.16 -9.38 16.96
C GLU A 79 -15.22 -7.97 16.35
N LEU A 80 -14.10 -7.47 15.82
CA LEU A 80 -14.09 -6.18 15.12
C LEU A 80 -14.86 -6.30 13.81
N GLY A 81 -15.88 -5.45 13.67
CA GLY A 81 -16.59 -5.29 12.42
C GLY A 81 -15.67 -4.81 11.30
N LEU A 82 -16.16 -4.96 10.06
CA LEU A 82 -15.37 -4.65 8.86
C LEU A 82 -14.85 -3.20 8.86
N THR A 83 -15.67 -2.25 9.31
CA THR A 83 -15.30 -0.82 9.32
C THR A 83 -14.27 -0.53 10.39
N GLU A 84 -14.45 -1.10 11.59
CA GLU A 84 -13.51 -0.99 12.70
C GLU A 84 -12.16 -1.59 12.33
N ALA A 85 -12.14 -2.70 11.58
CA ALA A 85 -10.91 -3.29 11.07
C ALA A 85 -10.18 -2.34 10.10
N PHE A 86 -10.89 -1.71 9.15
CA PHE A 86 -10.30 -0.69 8.28
C PHE A 86 -9.71 0.49 9.06
N GLU A 87 -10.46 0.97 10.06
CA GLU A 87 -10.06 2.07 10.95
C GLU A 87 -8.80 1.72 11.71
N GLN A 88 -8.74 0.53 12.30
CA GLN A 88 -7.58 0.06 13.03
C GLN A 88 -6.34 -0.07 12.12
N ILE A 89 -6.45 -0.68 10.93
CA ILE A 89 -5.32 -0.78 9.98
C ILE A 89 -4.77 0.60 9.60
N CYS A 90 -5.64 1.58 9.37
CA CYS A 90 -5.21 2.93 9.01
C CYS A 90 -4.59 3.68 10.19
N VAL A 91 -5.12 3.50 11.40
CA VAL A 91 -4.57 4.08 12.63
C VAL A 91 -3.21 3.47 12.95
N ASP A 92 -3.06 2.15 12.86
CA ASP A 92 -1.80 1.44 13.09
C ASP A 92 -0.72 1.88 12.08
N ALA A 93 -1.12 2.22 10.85
CA ALA A 93 -0.21 2.79 9.86
C ALA A 93 0.28 4.21 10.20
N LEU A 94 -0.38 4.92 11.14
CA LEU A 94 0.04 6.22 11.67
C LEU A 94 0.83 6.10 12.97
N THR A 95 0.53 5.10 13.79
CA THR A 95 1.18 4.91 15.10
C THR A 95 2.29 3.89 15.02
N GLY A 96 3.52 4.40 14.98
CA GLY A 96 4.71 3.59 15.23
C GLY A 96 5.92 4.48 15.42
N ASP A 97 6.84 4.07 16.30
CA ASP A 97 8.20 4.62 16.48
C ASP A 97 9.09 4.51 15.21
N GLY A 98 8.47 4.28 14.04
CA GLY A 98 9.04 4.16 12.71
C GLY A 98 7.92 3.76 11.73
N VAL A 99 7.88 4.36 10.55
CA VAL A 99 6.90 4.02 9.50
C VAL A 99 7.13 2.55 9.10
N LYS A 100 6.18 1.65 9.40
CA LYS A 100 6.18 0.31 8.77
C LYS A 100 6.07 0.54 7.26
N LEU A 101 7.15 0.26 6.55
CA LEU A 101 7.27 0.57 5.12
C LEU A 101 6.15 -0.10 4.30
N HIS A 102 5.72 -1.30 4.70
CA HIS A 102 4.59 -2.00 4.13
C HIS A 102 3.34 -1.82 5.01
N SER A 103 2.74 -0.63 4.96
CA SER A 103 1.49 -0.31 5.64
C SER A 103 0.55 0.53 4.75
N ALA A 104 -0.66 0.82 5.24
CA ALA A 104 -1.66 1.57 4.48
C ALA A 104 -1.20 3.00 4.10
N SER A 105 -0.37 3.64 4.94
CA SER A 105 0.09 5.01 4.70
C SER A 105 0.96 5.13 3.44
N PRO A 106 2.06 4.36 3.28
CA PRO A 106 2.83 4.30 2.03
C PRO A 106 2.01 4.05 0.76
N LEU A 107 1.03 3.13 0.81
CA LEU A 107 0.14 2.88 -0.34
C LEU A 107 -0.64 4.12 -0.74
N LEU A 108 -1.25 4.81 0.23
CA LEU A 108 -2.10 5.99 0.00
C LEU A 108 -1.32 7.25 -0.38
N LEU A 109 -0.02 7.27 -0.10
CA LEU A 109 0.88 8.35 -0.53
C LEU A 109 1.45 8.11 -1.93
N ILE A 110 1.69 6.85 -2.29
CA ILE A 110 2.16 6.47 -3.63
C ILE A 110 0.99 6.34 -4.61
N SER A 111 -0.25 6.18 -4.13
CA SER A 111 -1.43 5.92 -4.95
C SER A 111 -1.60 6.95 -6.06
N ASP A 112 -1.42 8.25 -5.80
CA ASP A 112 -1.56 9.33 -6.81
C ASP A 112 -0.65 9.15 -8.02
N ARG A 113 0.58 8.68 -7.80
CA ARG A 113 1.51 8.36 -8.88
C ARG A 113 1.01 7.16 -9.69
N LEU A 114 0.46 6.16 -9.02
CA LEU A 114 -0.10 4.99 -9.68
C LEU A 114 -1.42 5.33 -10.40
N GLU A 115 -2.28 6.20 -9.86
CA GLU A 115 -3.53 6.63 -10.52
C GLU A 115 -3.26 7.40 -11.81
N LEU A 116 -2.22 8.24 -11.82
CA LEU A 116 -1.75 8.95 -13.03
C LEU A 116 -1.28 7.96 -14.12
N ILE A 117 -0.87 6.75 -13.73
CA ILE A 117 -0.36 5.68 -14.59
C ILE A 117 -1.48 4.66 -14.96
N ARG A 118 -2.59 4.62 -14.20
CA ARG A 118 -3.71 3.65 -14.37
C ARG A 118 -4.45 3.73 -15.71
N GLY A 119 -4.16 4.74 -16.53
CA GLY A 119 -4.65 4.78 -17.91
C GLY A 119 -3.93 3.83 -18.88
N SER A 120 -2.76 3.27 -18.55
CA SER A 120 -1.94 2.57 -19.56
C SER A 120 -1.03 1.41 -19.13
N ALA A 121 -0.80 1.12 -17.84
CA ALA A 121 0.30 0.20 -17.46
C ALA A 121 -0.05 -1.04 -16.62
N CYS A 122 -1.30 -1.23 -16.17
CA CYS A 122 -1.68 -2.41 -15.38
C CYS A 122 -2.87 -3.13 -16.06
N PRO A 123 -2.65 -4.29 -16.70
CA PRO A 123 -3.74 -5.15 -17.16
C PRO A 123 -4.72 -5.42 -16.01
N ASN A 124 -6.01 -5.56 -16.33
CA ASN A 124 -7.04 -5.78 -15.30
C ASN A 124 -6.73 -6.99 -14.40
N ASP A 125 -6.14 -8.05 -14.97
CA ASP A 125 -5.74 -9.27 -14.26
C ASP A 125 -4.71 -9.00 -13.16
N ASP A 126 -3.77 -8.07 -13.38
CA ASP A 126 -2.77 -7.70 -12.36
C ASP A 126 -3.41 -6.93 -11.20
N ARG A 127 -4.43 -6.10 -11.48
CA ARG A 127 -5.14 -5.36 -10.44
C ARG A 127 -5.93 -6.31 -9.53
N GLU A 128 -6.63 -7.27 -10.12
CA GLU A 128 -7.38 -8.28 -9.36
C GLU A 128 -6.42 -9.11 -8.50
N ARG A 129 -5.33 -9.61 -9.09
CA ARG A 129 -4.28 -10.37 -8.38
C ARG A 129 -3.66 -9.63 -7.21
N ILE A 130 -3.44 -8.32 -7.33
CA ILE A 130 -2.85 -7.48 -6.27
C ILE A 130 -3.82 -7.26 -5.11
N LEU A 131 -5.11 -7.09 -5.41
CA LEU A 131 -6.13 -6.80 -4.40
C LEU A 131 -6.73 -8.07 -3.79
N ASP A 132 -6.62 -9.21 -4.45
CA ASP A 132 -7.19 -10.49 -4.00
C ASP A 132 -6.86 -10.83 -2.53
N PRO A 133 -5.61 -10.71 -2.05
CA PRO A 133 -5.29 -11.04 -0.65
C PRO A 133 -6.06 -10.18 0.35
N VAL A 134 -6.17 -8.87 0.10
CA VAL A 134 -6.88 -7.94 1.00
C VAL A 134 -8.39 -8.12 0.90
N VAL A 135 -8.92 -8.34 -0.31
CA VAL A 135 -10.35 -8.61 -0.52
C VAL A 135 -10.75 -9.90 0.19
N SER A 136 -9.97 -10.98 0.03
CA SER A 136 -10.17 -12.26 0.70
C SER A 136 -10.19 -12.10 2.24
N ALA A 137 -9.20 -11.43 2.82
CA ALA A 137 -9.14 -11.21 4.28
C ALA A 137 -10.36 -10.41 4.82
N LEU A 138 -10.85 -9.45 4.03
CA LEU A 138 -12.04 -8.67 4.39
C LEU A 138 -13.34 -9.47 4.22
N GLN A 139 -13.41 -10.36 3.24
CA GLN A 139 -14.55 -11.27 3.06
C GLN A 139 -14.64 -12.32 4.16
N GLU A 140 -13.51 -12.84 4.64
CA GLU A 140 -13.46 -13.74 5.80
C GLU A 140 -14.13 -13.08 7.04
N ARG A 141 -13.95 -11.76 7.21
CA ARG A 141 -14.57 -10.98 8.29
C ARG A 141 -16.04 -10.63 8.04
N ALA A 142 -16.43 -10.47 6.78
CA ALA A 142 -17.79 -10.12 6.40
C ALA A 142 -18.33 -11.10 5.33
N PRO A 143 -18.61 -12.37 5.68
CA PRO A 143 -19.00 -13.39 4.69
C PRO A 143 -20.30 -13.11 3.94
N ARG A 144 -21.09 -12.12 4.41
CA ARG A 144 -22.33 -11.67 3.77
C ARG A 144 -22.08 -10.73 2.58
N LEU A 145 -20.87 -10.22 2.42
CA LEU A 145 -20.51 -9.29 1.35
C LEU A 145 -19.80 -10.03 0.22
N GLY A 146 -20.18 -9.73 -1.02
CA GLY A 146 -19.47 -10.20 -2.20
C GLY A 146 -18.16 -9.44 -2.42
N PRO A 147 -17.31 -9.90 -3.36
CA PRO A 147 -16.04 -9.25 -3.67
C PRO A 147 -16.22 -7.80 -4.14
N PHE A 148 -17.30 -7.53 -4.89
CA PHE A 148 -17.62 -6.20 -5.36
C PHE A 148 -17.93 -5.23 -4.21
N GLU A 149 -18.79 -5.63 -3.27
CA GLU A 149 -19.10 -4.80 -2.09
C GLU A 149 -17.84 -4.51 -1.28
N VAL A 150 -16.98 -5.51 -1.06
CA VAL A 150 -15.70 -5.33 -0.36
C VAL A 150 -14.78 -4.36 -1.10
N LEU A 151 -14.68 -4.45 -2.43
CA LEU A 151 -13.89 -3.52 -3.24
C LEU A 151 -14.42 -2.09 -3.16
N VAL A 152 -15.74 -1.90 -3.17
CA VAL A 152 -16.37 -0.57 -2.99
C VAL A 152 -15.99 0.01 -1.63
N LEU A 153 -16.08 -0.80 -0.58
CA LEU A 153 -15.71 -0.40 0.78
C LEU A 153 -14.23 -0.05 0.88
N LEU A 154 -13.35 -0.94 0.41
CA LEU A 154 -11.91 -0.71 0.37
C LEU A 154 -11.57 0.59 -0.35
N SER A 155 -12.21 0.86 -1.49
CA SER A 155 -11.99 2.08 -2.27
C SER A 155 -12.48 3.34 -1.54
N ALA A 156 -13.66 3.29 -0.92
CA ALA A 156 -14.23 4.41 -0.18
C ALA A 156 -13.42 4.76 1.08
N TYR A 157 -13.09 3.76 1.90
CA TYR A 157 -12.29 3.95 3.10
C TYR A 157 -10.84 4.31 2.77
N GLY A 158 -10.25 3.69 1.74
CA GLY A 158 -8.92 4.06 1.24
C GLY A 158 -8.87 5.53 0.79
N SER A 159 -9.88 5.99 0.06
CA SER A 159 -9.97 7.40 -0.35
C SER A 159 -10.08 8.35 0.84
N ALA A 160 -10.92 8.02 1.83
CA ALA A 160 -11.08 8.80 3.05
C ALA A 160 -9.77 8.88 3.87
N ALA A 161 -9.07 7.74 4.02
CA ALA A 161 -7.78 7.68 4.70
C ALA A 161 -6.70 8.47 3.94
N GLY A 162 -6.68 8.39 2.60
CA GLY A 162 -5.76 9.15 1.76
C GLY A 162 -5.92 10.66 1.94
N VAL A 163 -7.16 11.16 2.06
CA VAL A 163 -7.43 12.57 2.36
C VAL A 163 -6.86 12.97 3.74
N ALA A 164 -7.08 12.14 4.76
CA ALA A 164 -6.56 12.39 6.11
C ALA A 164 -5.02 12.37 6.15
N PHE A 165 -4.38 11.38 5.52
CA PHE A 165 -2.92 11.24 5.47
C PHE A 165 -2.26 12.41 4.74
N LYS A 166 -2.75 12.78 3.55
CA LYS A 166 -2.22 13.94 2.80
C LYS A 166 -2.39 15.24 3.58
N ARG A 167 -3.49 15.39 4.33
CA ARG A 167 -3.70 16.55 5.20
C ARG A 167 -2.68 16.57 6.34
N HIS A 168 -2.48 15.45 7.02
CA HIS A 168 -1.49 15.33 8.10
C HIS A 168 -0.06 15.64 7.62
N LEU A 169 0.35 15.15 6.44
CA LEU A 169 1.67 15.48 5.90
C LEU A 169 1.87 16.97 5.60
N ARG A 170 0.83 17.67 5.14
CA ARG A 170 0.90 19.10 4.84
C ARG A 170 0.87 19.96 6.09
N THR A 171 0.17 19.50 7.11
CA THR A 171 0.03 20.19 8.39
C THR A 171 0.05 19.13 9.46
N PRO A 172 1.25 18.78 9.96
CA PRO A 172 1.38 17.82 11.04
C PRO A 172 0.73 18.44 12.28
N SER A 173 -0.56 18.18 12.48
CA SER A 173 -1.22 18.40 13.76
C SER A 173 -0.97 17.18 14.62
N ASP A 174 -0.90 17.39 15.93
CA ASP A 174 -0.65 16.35 16.94
C ASP A 174 -1.73 15.24 16.99
N ASP A 175 -2.81 15.33 16.20
CA ASP A 175 -3.89 14.35 16.20
C ASP A 175 -4.24 13.83 14.78
N SER A 176 -3.31 13.10 14.18
CA SER A 176 -3.49 12.39 12.90
C SER A 176 -4.60 11.32 12.97
N GLN A 177 -4.76 10.72 14.15
CA GLN A 177 -5.84 9.77 14.44
C GLN A 177 -7.22 10.44 14.38
N ALA A 178 -7.41 11.61 14.98
CA ALA A 178 -8.68 12.32 14.90
C ALA A 178 -9.05 12.71 13.46
N LEU A 179 -8.08 12.97 12.58
CA LEU A 179 -8.37 13.20 11.16
C LEU A 179 -8.91 11.94 10.48
N LEU A 180 -8.34 10.76 10.75
CA LEU A 180 -8.87 9.49 10.24
C LEU A 180 -10.27 9.22 10.79
N HIS A 181 -10.46 9.34 12.11
CA HIS A 181 -11.76 9.11 12.75
C HIS A 181 -12.84 10.02 12.15
N LYS A 182 -12.53 11.30 11.94
CA LYS A 182 -13.44 12.26 11.27
C LYS A 182 -13.74 11.86 9.82
N ALA A 183 -12.73 11.45 9.05
CA ALA A 183 -12.91 11.03 7.67
C ALA A 183 -13.82 9.78 7.58
N PHE A 184 -13.62 8.81 8.47
CA PHE A 184 -14.41 7.56 8.47
C PHE A 184 -15.82 7.78 9.01
N ALA A 185 -16.00 8.65 10.00
CA ALA A 185 -17.32 9.10 10.42
C ALA A 185 -18.11 9.76 9.27
N ALA A 186 -17.46 10.56 8.42
CA ALA A 186 -18.11 11.16 7.25
C ALA A 186 -18.59 10.11 6.23
N VAL A 187 -17.79 9.08 5.96
CA VAL A 187 -18.18 7.96 5.07
C VAL A 187 -19.34 7.14 5.65
N ARG A 188 -19.37 6.95 6.97
CA ARG A 188 -20.49 6.25 7.65
C ARG A 188 -21.79 7.04 7.60
N ALA A 189 -21.73 8.37 7.75
CA ALA A 189 -22.90 9.24 7.80
C ALA A 189 -23.60 9.43 6.44
N SER A 190 -22.97 9.02 5.33
CA SER A 190 -23.54 9.14 3.98
C SER A 190 -24.32 7.90 3.52
N ARG A 191 -24.59 6.94 4.41
CA ARG A 191 -25.43 5.74 4.16
C ARG A 191 -26.78 5.90 4.81
#